data_AF-A0A2E6QWH7-F1
#
_entry.id   AF-A0A2E6QWH7-F1
#
_cell.length_a   1.000
_cell.length_b   1.000
_cell.length_c   1.000
_cell.angle_alpha   90.00
_cell.angle_beta   90.00
_cell.angle_gamma   90.00
#
_symmetry.space_group_name_H-M   'P 1'
#
loop_
_entity.id
_entity.type
_entity.pdbx_description
1 polymer ?
#
loop_
_entity_poly.entity_id
_entity_poly.type
_entity_poly.pdbx_seq_one_letter_code
_entity_poly.pdbx_strand_id
1 'polypeptide(L)'
;MFFLYVYFMVYQIKTEQLLHASIDEVWEFASSPYNLKKITPRYMDFSIISEDLPNKIYPGMLISYMVAPIMKIKMLWVAEITQIVEKKF
;
A
#
# COMPACT_ATOMS: atom_id res chain seq x y z
N MET A 1 -40.77 12.61 14.94
CA MET A 1 -39.58 12.98 14.15
C MET A 1 -38.36 12.49 14.90
N PHE A 2 -37.83 11.32 14.54
CA PHE A 2 -36.65 10.73 15.17
C PHE A 2 -35.41 11.16 14.38
N PHE A 3 -34.53 11.93 15.01
CA PHE A 3 -33.20 12.21 14.46
C PHE A 3 -32.31 10.99 14.71
N LEU A 4 -31.90 10.32 13.63
CA LEU A 4 -30.90 9.27 13.69
C LEU A 4 -29.52 9.94 13.80
N TYR A 5 -28.88 9.86 14.97
CA TYR A 5 -27.49 10.28 15.14
C TYR A 5 -26.57 9.22 14.53
N VAL A 6 -25.86 9.57 13.45
CA VAL A 6 -24.78 8.72 12.91
C VAL A 6 -23.50 9.04 13.67
N TYR A 7 -23.00 8.08 14.45
CA TYR A 7 -21.67 8.17 15.08
C TYR A 7 -20.58 7.87 14.04
N PHE A 8 -19.66 8.81 13.83
CA PHE A 8 -18.43 8.56 13.07
C PHE A 8 -17.36 7.99 14.01
N MET A 9 -17.02 6.72 13.83
CA MET A 9 -15.91 6.09 14.52
C MET A 9 -14.66 6.15 13.64
N VAL A 10 -13.58 6.71 14.18
CA VAL A 10 -12.27 6.71 13.53
C VAL A 10 -11.48 5.53 14.07
N TYR A 11 -11.04 4.64 13.19
CA TYR A 11 -10.22 3.49 13.53
C TYR A 11 -8.77 3.74 13.10
N GLN A 12 -7.83 3.39 13.97
CA GLN A 12 -6.40 3.44 13.67
C GLN A 12 -5.76 2.09 13.99
N ILE A 13 -5.01 1.55 13.03
CA ILE A 13 -4.17 0.36 13.22
C ILE A 13 -2.72 0.85 13.22
N LYS A 14 -1.95 0.45 14.24
CA LYS A 14 -0.50 0.70 14.33
C LYS A 14 0.21 -0.63 14.54
N THR A 15 1.29 -0.84 13.81
CA THR A 15 2.11 -2.05 13.87
C THR A 15 3.57 -1.64 13.80
N GLU A 16 4.41 -2.27 14.61
CA GLU A 16 5.87 -2.12 14.58
C GLU A 16 6.51 -3.46 14.20
N GLN A 17 7.59 -3.42 13.42
CA GLN A 17 8.35 -4.59 13.01
C GLN A 17 9.84 -4.30 13.11
N LEU A 18 10.61 -5.25 13.67
CA LEU A 18 12.07 -5.18 13.67
C LEU A 18 12.60 -5.88 12.42
N LEU A 19 13.33 -5.12 11.58
CA LEU A 19 13.98 -5.65 10.39
C LEU A 19 15.49 -5.76 10.64
N HIS A 20 16.07 -6.92 10.37
CA HIS A 20 17.52 -7.12 10.42
C HIS A 20 18.17 -6.65 9.12
N ALA A 21 18.01 -5.36 8.79
CA ALA A 21 18.54 -4.71 7.60
C ALA A 21 18.84 -3.23 7.90
N SER A 22 19.74 -2.63 7.12
CA SER A 22 20.02 -1.20 7.18
C SER A 22 18.86 -0.36 6.64
N ILE A 23 18.80 0.91 7.03
CA ILE A 23 17.78 1.84 6.51
C ILE A 23 17.88 2.00 4.99
N ASP A 24 19.10 1.92 4.44
CA ASP A 24 19.34 2.04 3.00
C ASP A 24 18.76 0.84 2.23
N GLU A 25 18.97 -0.38 2.72
CA GLU A 25 18.41 -1.60 2.12
C GLU A 25 16.88 -1.60 2.18
N VAL A 26 16.31 -1.22 3.33
CA VAL A 26 14.86 -1.13 3.50
C VAL A 26 14.28 -0.05 2.58
N TRP A 27 14.94 1.10 2.47
CA TRP A 27 14.50 2.21 1.63
C TRP A 27 14.55 1.86 0.15
N GLU A 28 15.64 1.26 -0.34
CA GLU A 28 15.76 0.85 -1.74
C GLU A 28 14.70 -0.21 -2.10
N PHE A 29 14.37 -1.10 -1.16
CA PHE A 29 13.27 -2.04 -1.36
C PHE A 29 11.89 -1.36 -1.36
N ALA A 30 11.59 -0.55 -0.33
CA ALA A 30 10.26 0.05 -0.14
C ALA A 30 9.96 1.16 -1.16
N SER A 31 10.98 1.82 -1.69
CA SER A 31 10.83 2.88 -2.68
C SER A 31 10.52 2.37 -4.09
N SER A 32 10.53 1.06 -4.33
CA SER A 32 10.17 0.50 -5.63
C SER A 32 8.71 0.03 -5.68
N PRO A 33 7.88 0.55 -6.61
CA PRO A 33 6.48 0.13 -6.72
C PRO A 33 6.34 -1.37 -7.07
N TYR A 34 7.33 -1.95 -7.71
CA TYR A 34 7.36 -3.38 -8.07
C TYR A 34 7.47 -4.31 -6.87
N ASN A 35 7.93 -3.83 -5.72
CA ASN A 35 8.08 -4.62 -4.50
C ASN A 35 6.78 -4.74 -3.69
N LEU A 36 5.72 -3.99 -4.04
CA LEU A 36 4.41 -4.10 -3.39
C LEU A 36 3.85 -5.53 -3.41
N LYS A 37 4.07 -6.26 -4.50
CA LYS A 37 3.68 -7.67 -4.60
C LYS A 37 4.39 -8.57 -3.59
N LYS A 38 5.66 -8.28 -3.27
CA LYS A 38 6.49 -9.10 -2.38
C LYS A 38 6.07 -8.98 -0.91
N ILE A 39 5.57 -7.81 -0.52
CA ILE A 39 5.04 -7.55 0.82
C ILE A 39 3.56 -7.90 0.98
N THR A 40 2.85 -8.10 -0.13
CA THR A 40 1.44 -8.49 -0.13
C THR A 40 1.33 -10.01 0.04
N PRO A 41 0.48 -10.52 0.95
CA PRO A 41 0.28 -11.95 1.11
C PRO A 41 -0.10 -12.65 -0.21
N ARG A 42 0.56 -13.77 -0.52
CA ARG A 42 0.38 -14.50 -1.79
C ARG A 42 -1.07 -14.88 -2.10
N TYR A 43 -1.89 -15.12 -1.07
CA TYR A 43 -3.30 -15.48 -1.25
C TYR A 43 -4.16 -14.35 -1.85
N MET A 44 -3.70 -13.11 -1.80
CA MET A 44 -4.43 -11.94 -2.32
C MET A 44 -4.31 -11.78 -3.84
N ASP A 45 -3.62 -12.66 -4.57
CA ASP A 45 -3.48 -12.61 -6.04
C ASP A 45 -3.12 -11.22 -6.58
N PHE A 46 -2.13 -10.57 -5.95
CA PHE A 46 -1.73 -9.20 -6.30
C PHE A 46 -1.10 -9.14 -7.70
N SER A 47 -1.66 -8.28 -8.55
CA SER A 47 -1.15 -7.99 -9.89
C SER A 47 -1.18 -6.49 -10.16
N ILE A 48 -0.03 -5.90 -10.44
CA ILE A 48 0.05 -4.52 -10.93
C ILE A 48 -0.58 -4.47 -12.32
N ILE A 49 -1.38 -3.44 -12.58
CA ILE A 49 -1.99 -3.20 -13.90
C ILE A 49 -1.53 -1.87 -14.53
N SER A 50 -0.94 -0.96 -13.75
CA SER A 50 -0.31 0.24 -14.31
C SER A 50 0.88 -0.14 -15.19
N GLU A 51 0.92 0.43 -16.38
CA GLU A 51 2.04 0.31 -17.32
C GLU A 51 3.11 1.39 -17.01
N ASP A 52 4.34 1.14 -17.45
CA ASP A 52 5.46 2.10 -17.42
C ASP A 52 5.74 2.78 -16.06
N LEU A 53 5.57 2.04 -14.96
CA LEU A 53 5.92 2.53 -13.63
C LEU A 53 7.42 2.83 -13.54
N PRO A 54 7.84 3.95 -12.94
CA PRO A 54 9.25 4.19 -12.68
C PRO A 54 9.79 3.22 -11.62
N ASN A 55 11.12 3.10 -11.57
CA ASN A 55 11.78 2.27 -10.57
C ASN A 55 11.63 2.80 -9.13
N LYS A 56 11.36 4.10 -8.96
CA LYS A 56 11.22 4.77 -7.68
C LYS A 56 9.88 5.50 -7.57
N ILE A 57 9.22 5.38 -6.42
CA ILE A 57 7.98 6.09 -6.09
C ILE A 57 8.23 7.59 -5.86
N TYR A 58 7.20 8.41 -6.12
CA TYR A 58 7.24 9.86 -5.93
C TYR A 58 5.85 10.38 -5.48
N PRO A 59 5.75 11.56 -4.83
CA PRO A 59 4.44 12.11 -4.44
C PRO A 59 3.55 12.43 -5.65
N GLY A 60 2.27 12.10 -5.56
CA GLY A 60 1.29 12.20 -6.65
C GLY A 60 1.27 11.00 -7.59
N MET A 61 2.13 10.00 -7.38
CA MET A 61 2.12 8.78 -8.17
C MET A 61 0.86 7.94 -7.89
N LEU A 62 0.15 7.57 -8.95
CA LEU A 62 -0.97 6.63 -8.89
C LEU A 62 -0.50 5.23 -9.30
N ILE A 63 -0.84 4.23 -8.49
CA ILE A 63 -0.56 2.83 -8.76
C ILE A 63 -1.87 2.06 -8.72
N SER A 64 -2.21 1.43 -9.84
CA SER A 64 -3.38 0.58 -9.97
C SER A 64 -2.99 -0.89 -9.95
N TYR A 65 -3.74 -1.70 -9.20
CA TYR A 65 -3.51 -3.13 -9.10
C TYR A 65 -4.82 -3.91 -8.89
N MET A 66 -4.80 -5.19 -9.25
CA MET A 66 -5.85 -6.16 -8.96
C MET A 66 -5.45 -6.98 -7.74
N VAL A 67 -6.39 -7.15 -6.81
CA VAL A 67 -6.25 -8.02 -5.62
C VAL A 67 -7.52 -8.82 -5.38
N ALA A 68 -7.41 -9.92 -4.64
CA ALA A 68 -8.49 -10.81 -4.27
C ALA A 68 -8.43 -11.18 -2.78
N PRO A 69 -8.69 -10.23 -1.86
CA PRO A 69 -8.50 -10.44 -0.43
C PRO A 69 -9.52 -11.41 0.19
N ILE A 70 -10.72 -11.52 -0.40
CA ILE A 70 -11.85 -12.28 0.16
C ILE A 70 -12.42 -13.21 -0.93
N MET A 71 -12.50 -14.51 -0.63
CA MET A 71 -13.16 -15.53 -1.47
C MET A 71 -12.76 -15.52 -2.95
N LYS A 72 -11.52 -15.12 -3.28
CA LYS A 72 -10.99 -14.99 -4.65
C LYS A 72 -11.74 -13.98 -5.54
N ILE A 73 -12.56 -13.09 -4.97
CA ILE A 73 -13.24 -12.04 -5.72
C ILE A 73 -12.21 -10.97 -6.07
N LYS A 74 -11.93 -10.80 -7.37
CA LYS A 74 -10.99 -9.80 -7.85
C LYS A 74 -11.59 -8.40 -7.77
N MET A 75 -10.83 -7.47 -7.24
CA MET A 75 -11.17 -6.06 -7.17
C MET A 75 -10.03 -5.19 -7.66
N LEU A 76 -10.39 -4.12 -8.37
CA LEU A 76 -9.48 -3.06 -8.75
C LEU A 76 -9.22 -2.17 -7.53
N TRP A 77 -7.95 -1.91 -7.26
CA TRP A 77 -7.51 -0.95 -6.26
C TRP A 77 -6.61 0.09 -6.90
N VAL A 78 -6.77 1.35 -6.50
CA VAL A 78 -5.90 2.46 -6.89
C VAL A 78 -5.36 3.10 -5.62
N ALA A 79 -4.04 3.24 -5.54
CA ALA A 79 -3.36 3.92 -4.45
C ALA A 79 -2.65 5.17 -4.97
N GLU A 80 -2.63 6.22 -4.15
CA GLU A 80 -1.84 7.42 -4.39
C GLU A 80 -0.70 7.48 -3.36
N ILE A 81 0.51 7.76 -3.83
CA ILE A 81 1.62 8.09 -2.95
C ILE A 81 1.53 9.57 -2.60
N THR A 82 1.15 9.90 -1.36
CA THR A 82 0.88 11.29 -0.98
C THR A 82 2.11 12.01 -0.44
N GLN A 83 2.98 11.31 0.29
CA GLN A 83 4.13 11.89 0.99
C GLN A 83 5.31 10.93 0.98
N ILE A 84 6.52 11.46 0.83
CA ILE A 84 7.78 10.73 0.91
C ILE A 84 8.78 11.58 1.68
N VAL A 85 9.47 10.97 2.65
CA VAL A 85 10.65 11.55 3.29
C VAL A 85 11.77 10.54 3.23
N GLU A 86 12.83 10.88 2.51
CA GLU A 86 13.92 9.94 2.22
C GLU A 86 14.58 9.41 3.50
N LYS A 87 14.66 8.08 3.61
CA LYS A 87 15.34 7.34 4.70
C LYS A 87 14.88 7.71 6.11
N LYS A 88 13.63 8.17 6.27
CA LYS A 88 13.04 8.49 7.56
C LYS A 88 12.43 7.24 8.22
N PHE A 89 12.80 7.01 9.48
CA PHE A 89 12.12 6.13 10.44
C PHE A 89 11.82 6.96 11.69
#